data_AF-A0A1V4RDV2-F1
#
_entry.id   AF-A0A1V4RDV2-F1
#
_cell.length_a   1.000
_cell.length_b   1.000
_cell.length_c   1.000
_cell.angle_alpha   90.00
_cell.angle_beta   90.00
_cell.angle_gamma   90.00
#
_symmetry.space_group_name_H-M   'P 1'
#
loop_
_entity.id
_entity.type
_entity.pdbx_description
1 polymer ?
#
loop_
_entity_poly.entity_id
_entity_poly.type
_entity_poly.pdbx_seq_one_letter_code
_entity_poly.pdbx_strand_id
1 'polypeptide(L)'
;MLQRNKLLETGLIYVILDTETIDKYRLDIFKLAGKLSCTDVDIFQLRFKNGNDRKTLELATKLAGIIHKRKKIFIVNNRIDIASLAGADGIHLGKNDINTDQRKCTL
;
A
#
# COMPACT_ATOMS: atom_id res chain seq x y z
N MET A 1 -13.98 4.50 -2.40
CA MET A 1 -13.79 5.93 -2.05
C MET A 1 -14.05 6.07 -0.56
N LEU A 2 -13.03 6.45 0.23
CA LEU A 2 -13.19 6.66 1.67
C LEU A 2 -14.12 7.85 1.92
N GLN A 3 -15.18 7.64 2.71
CA GLN A 3 -16.08 8.71 3.08
C GLN A 3 -15.56 9.42 4.33
N ARG A 4 -15.48 10.75 4.30
CA ARG A 4 -15.03 11.59 5.41
C ARG A 4 -15.81 11.30 6.71
N ASN A 5 -17.09 10.94 6.59
CA ASN A 5 -17.96 10.63 7.72
C ASN A 5 -17.51 9.36 8.47
N LYS A 6 -17.01 8.35 7.76
CA LYS A 6 -16.48 7.13 8.40
C LYS A 6 -15.29 7.42 9.31
N LEU A 7 -14.38 8.31 8.90
CA LEU A 7 -13.22 8.70 9.71
C LEU A 7 -13.66 9.31 11.04
N LEU A 8 -14.75 10.09 11.04
CA LEU A 8 -15.27 10.78 12.22
C LEU A 8 -16.07 9.84 13.14
N GLU A 9 -16.72 8.81 12.58
CA GLU A 9 -17.56 7.88 13.33
C GLU A 9 -16.80 6.68 13.89
N THR A 10 -15.96 6.04 13.07
CA THR A 10 -15.31 4.76 13.43
C THR A 10 -13.79 4.80 13.33
N GLY A 11 -13.22 5.89 12.80
CA GLY A 11 -11.81 5.94 12.42
C GLY A 11 -11.49 5.07 11.19
N LEU A 12 -10.20 5.00 10.87
CA LEU A 12 -9.67 4.14 9.80
C LEU A 12 -8.64 3.18 10.36
N ILE A 13 -8.70 1.94 9.88
CA ILE A 13 -7.68 0.95 10.17
C ILE A 13 -6.70 0.91 9.01
N TYR A 14 -5.47 1.33 9.29
CA TYR A 14 -4.37 1.37 8.33
C TYR A 14 -3.36 0.28 8.70
N VAL A 15 -3.07 -0.62 7.76
CA VAL A 15 -2.06 -1.67 7.92
C VAL A 15 -0.84 -1.39 7.04
N ILE A 16 0.35 -1.55 7.64
CA ILE A 16 1.63 -1.55 6.93
C ILE A 16 2.07 -3.01 6.75
N LEU A 17 2.13 -3.45 5.50
CA LEU A 17 2.71 -4.73 5.10
C LEU A 17 4.22 -4.54 4.95
N ASP A 18 4.93 -4.66 6.05
CA ASP A 18 6.39 -4.57 6.13
C ASP A 18 7.04 -5.92 5.85
N THR A 19 7.77 -6.01 4.73
CA THR A 19 8.38 -7.27 4.29
C THR A 19 9.41 -7.80 5.28
N GLU A 20 10.18 -6.92 5.95
CA GLU A 20 11.19 -7.34 6.94
C GLU A 20 10.54 -8.06 8.12
N THR A 21 9.43 -7.51 8.63
CA THR A 21 8.64 -8.13 9.71
C THR A 21 8.00 -9.44 9.27
N ILE A 22 7.41 -9.46 8.08
CA ILE A 22 6.76 -10.66 7.52
C ILE A 22 7.78 -11.79 7.35
N ASP A 23 8.96 -11.50 6.80
CA ASP A 23 10.04 -12.47 6.60
C ASP A 23 10.57 -12.98 7.95
N LYS A 24 10.77 -12.08 8.93
CA LYS A 24 11.22 -12.43 10.28
C LYS A 24 10.31 -13.46 10.95
N TYR A 25 8.99 -13.32 10.78
CA TYR A 25 8.00 -14.26 11.33
C TYR A 25 7.60 -15.37 10.36
N ARG A 26 8.25 -15.46 9.19
CA ARG A 26 7.98 -16.47 8.15
C ARG A 26 6.52 -16.54 7.74
N LEU A 27 5.90 -15.36 7.60
CA LEU A 27 4.51 -15.22 7.18
C LEU A 27 4.42 -15.13 5.65
N ASP A 28 3.29 -15.57 5.10
CA ASP A 28 2.96 -15.32 3.69
C ASP A 28 2.21 -13.99 3.57
N ILE A 29 2.83 -13.02 2.91
CA ILE A 29 2.26 -11.68 2.73
C ILE A 29 0.93 -11.68 1.97
N PHE A 30 0.77 -12.54 0.97
CA PHE A 30 -0.44 -12.58 0.16
C PHE A 30 -1.60 -13.20 0.94
N LYS A 31 -1.33 -14.26 1.70
CA LYS A 31 -2.31 -14.88 2.60
C LYS A 31 -2.70 -13.92 3.72
N LEU A 32 -1.74 -13.19 4.28
CA LEU A 32 -1.99 -12.18 5.31
C LEU A 32 -2.85 -11.05 4.77
N ALA A 33 -2.46 -10.46 3.63
CA ALA A 33 -3.23 -9.41 2.95
C ALA A 33 -4.65 -9.89 2.60
N GLY A 34 -4.78 -11.12 2.08
CA GLY A 34 -6.08 -11.71 1.79
C GLY A 34 -6.98 -11.83 3.02
N LYS A 35 -6.45 -12.34 4.14
CA LYS A 35 -7.20 -12.45 5.39
C LYS A 35 -7.60 -11.08 5.95
N LEU A 36 -6.66 -10.15 6.02
CA LEU A 36 -6.90 -8.79 6.52
C LEU A 36 -7.85 -8.01 5.62
N SER A 37 -7.86 -8.26 4.30
CA SER A 37 -8.78 -7.60 3.37
C SER A 37 -10.24 -7.97 3.62
N CYS A 38 -10.51 -9.06 4.34
CA CYS A 38 -11.85 -9.49 4.76
C CYS A 38 -12.30 -8.87 6.09
N THR A 39 -11.48 -8.03 6.73
CA THR A 39 -11.83 -7.34 7.98
C THR A 39 -12.07 -5.84 7.75
N ASP A 40 -12.18 -5.08 8.83
CA ASP A 40 -12.40 -3.63 8.80
C ASP A 40 -11.16 -2.81 8.40
N VAL A 41 -10.04 -3.45 8.02
CA VAL A 41 -8.87 -2.74 7.46
C VAL A 41 -9.30 -1.96 6.22
N ASP A 42 -8.98 -0.67 6.19
CA ASP A 42 -9.36 0.25 5.13
C ASP A 42 -8.24 0.49 4.12
N ILE A 43 -7.01 0.60 4.64
CA ILE A 43 -5.83 1.00 3.88
C ILE A 43 -4.72 -0.01 4.12
N PHE A 44 -4.08 -0.41 3.04
CA PHE A 44 -2.90 -1.25 3.03
C PHE A 44 -1.75 -0.51 2.38
N GLN A 45 -0.61 -0.46 3.08
CA GLN A 45 0.63 0.05 2.52
C GLN A 45 1.61 -1.11 2.31
N LEU A 46 2.16 -1.25 1.11
CA LEU A 46 3.35 -2.07 0.91
C LEU A 46 4.60 -1.27 1.31
N ARG A 47 5.38 -1.80 2.25
CA ARG A 47 6.68 -1.27 2.64
C ARG A 47 7.76 -2.34 2.41
N PHE A 48 8.57 -2.12 1.39
CA PHE A 48 9.69 -3.01 1.05
C PHE A 48 10.98 -2.21 0.89
N LYS A 49 11.88 -2.28 1.88
CA LYS A 49 13.13 -1.49 1.88
C LYS A 49 14.24 -2.08 1.00
N ASN A 50 14.39 -3.41 1.04
CA ASN A 50 15.58 -4.09 0.49
C ASN A 50 15.26 -4.89 -0.78
N GLY A 51 14.20 -4.51 -1.49
CA GLY A 51 13.75 -5.15 -2.72
C GLY A 51 14.36 -4.53 -3.96
N ASN A 52 14.70 -5.35 -4.96
CA ASN A 52 14.95 -4.82 -6.29
C ASN A 52 13.63 -4.44 -6.98
N ASP A 53 13.72 -3.60 -8.02
CA ASP A 53 12.56 -3.02 -8.69
C ASP A 53 11.59 -4.07 -9.22
N ARG A 54 12.12 -5.13 -9.84
CA ARG A 54 11.32 -6.24 -10.37
C ARG A 54 10.51 -6.94 -9.28
N LYS A 55 11.16 -7.33 -8.18
CA LYS A 55 10.48 -7.99 -7.05
C LYS A 55 9.47 -7.07 -6.40
N THR A 56 9.80 -5.80 -6.24
CA THR A 56 8.89 -4.81 -5.67
C THR A 56 7.64 -4.64 -6.55
N LEU A 57 7.81 -4.53 -7.87
CA LEU A 57 6.69 -4.44 -8.81
C LEU A 57 5.82 -5.71 -8.81
N GLU A 58 6.45 -6.88 -8.85
CA GLU A 58 5.73 -8.17 -8.82
C GLU A 58 4.89 -8.31 -7.54
N LEU A 59 5.45 -7.92 -6.39
CA LEU A 59 4.77 -7.94 -5.10
C LEU A 59 3.62 -6.92 -5.06
N ALA A 60 3.90 -5.68 -5.45
CA ALA A 60 2.91 -4.60 -5.47
C ALA A 60 1.72 -4.93 -6.37
N THR A 61 1.97 -5.43 -7.58
CA THR A 61 0.93 -5.78 -8.55
C THR A 61 -0.01 -6.86 -8.02
N LYS A 62 0.56 -7.92 -7.41
CA LYS A 62 -0.23 -8.99 -6.80
C LYS A 62 -1.04 -8.50 -5.60
N LEU A 63 -0.47 -7.66 -4.76
CA LEU A 63 -1.16 -7.09 -3.60
C LEU A 63 -2.29 -6.15 -4.01
N ALA A 64 -2.08 -5.28 -4.99
CA ALA A 64 -3.12 -4.43 -5.57
C ALA A 64 -4.32 -5.28 -6.01
N GLY A 65 -4.08 -6.33 -6.80
CA GLY A 65 -5.13 -7.25 -7.25
C GLY A 65 -5.88 -7.96 -6.13
N ILE A 66 -5.24 -8.28 -5.00
CA ILE A 66 -5.91 -8.87 -3.83
C ILE A 66 -6.78 -7.83 -3.11
N ILE A 67 -6.24 -6.64 -2.89
CA ILE A 67 -6.85 -5.60 -2.05
C ILE A 67 -8.01 -4.93 -2.78
N HIS A 68 -7.88 -4.68 -4.08
CA HIS A 68 -8.94 -4.07 -4.89
C HIS A 68 -10.17 -4.96 -5.05
N LYS A 69 -10.02 -6.29 -5.03
CA LYS A 69 -11.17 -7.22 -5.00
C LYS A 69 -12.10 -6.97 -3.82
N ARG A 70 -11.60 -6.34 -2.75
CA ARG A 70 -12.35 -6.00 -1.54
C ARG A 70 -12.66 -4.50 -1.44
N LYS A 71 -12.43 -3.72 -2.50
CA LYS A 71 -12.65 -2.26 -2.56
C LYS A 71 -11.92 -1.49 -1.45
N LYS A 72 -10.79 -2.02 -0.98
CA LYS A 72 -9.89 -1.39 -0.02
C LYS A 72 -8.82 -0.58 -0.75
N ILE A 73 -8.16 0.33 -0.06
CA ILE A 73 -7.11 1.17 -0.64
C ILE A 73 -5.76 0.49 -0.53
N PHE A 74 -5.00 0.49 -1.62
CA PHE A 74 -3.63 0.02 -1.67
C PHE A 74 -2.67 1.14 -2.05
N ILE A 75 -1.63 1.35 -1.25
CA ILE A 75 -0.58 2.34 -1.54
C ILE A 75 0.81 1.71 -1.45
N VAL A 76 1.77 2.28 -2.18
CA VAL A 76 3.17 1.85 -2.18
C VAL A 76 4.04 2.89 -1.50
N ASN A 77 4.94 2.46 -0.63
CA ASN A 77 5.86 3.37 0.03
C ASN A 77 6.95 3.88 -0.94
N ASN A 78 7.12 5.20 -1.02
CA ASN A 78 8.19 5.98 -1.67
C ASN A 78 8.34 5.85 -3.21
N ARG A 79 8.00 4.70 -3.80
CA ARG A 79 8.23 4.40 -5.22
C ARG A 79 7.02 4.72 -6.09
N ILE A 80 6.96 5.95 -6.60
CA ILE A 80 5.88 6.44 -7.48
C ILE A 80 5.77 5.67 -8.80
N ASP A 81 6.91 5.33 -9.38
CA ASP A 81 7.03 4.49 -10.58
C ASP A 81 6.40 3.12 -10.35
N ILE A 82 6.76 2.45 -9.25
CA ILE A 82 6.19 1.15 -8.89
C ILE A 82 4.70 1.26 -8.59
N ALA A 83 4.28 2.30 -7.86
CA ALA A 83 2.87 2.54 -7.55
C ALA A 83 2.03 2.67 -8.83
N SER A 84 2.50 3.47 -9.79
CA SER A 84 1.82 3.67 -11.06
C SER A 84 1.74 2.37 -11.87
N LEU A 85 2.86 1.65 -12.02
CA LEU A 85 2.91 0.40 -12.77
C LEU A 85 2.09 -0.73 -12.13
N ALA A 86 2.04 -0.78 -10.80
CA ALA A 86 1.28 -1.78 -10.06
C ALA A 86 -0.24 -1.45 -9.99
N GLY A 87 -0.65 -0.27 -10.46
CA GLY A 87 -2.04 0.20 -10.33
C GLY A 87 -2.44 0.56 -8.90
N ALA A 88 -1.50 0.93 -8.03
CA ALA A 88 -1.80 1.36 -6.67
C ALA A 88 -2.61 2.67 -6.65
N ASP A 89 -3.41 2.87 -5.60
CA ASP A 89 -4.26 4.06 -5.41
C ASP A 89 -3.44 5.30 -5.01
N GLY A 90 -2.18 5.11 -4.61
CA GLY A 90 -1.30 6.20 -4.26
C GLY A 90 0.04 5.76 -3.69
N ILE A 91 0.76 6.76 -3.19
CA ILE A 91 2.05 6.58 -2.53
C ILE A 91 2.04 7.16 -1.13
N HIS A 92 2.84 6.54 -0.26
CA HIS A 92 3.24 7.16 1.01
C HIS A 92 4.62 7.78 0.84
N LEU A 93 4.78 8.99 1.35
CA LEU A 93 6.04 9.74 1.36
C LEU A 93 6.37 10.11 2.81
N GLY A 94 7.58 9.81 3.24
CA GLY A 94 8.16 10.26 4.49
C GLY A 94 8.76 11.66 4.39
N LYS A 95 9.21 12.18 5.54
CA LYS A 95 9.73 13.54 5.70
C LYS A 95 10.90 13.91 4.77
N ASN A 96 11.73 12.92 4.42
CA ASN A 96 12.95 13.11 3.62
C ASN A 96 12.79 12.60 2.19
N ASP A 97 11.58 12.16 1.81
CA ASP A 97 11.31 11.70 0.45
C ASP A 97 11.05 12.90 -0.48
N ILE A 98 10.82 12.61 -1.76
CA ILE A 98 10.63 13.63 -2.80
C ILE A 98 9.68 14.75 -2.34
N ASN A 99 10.11 16.01 -2.54
CA ASN A 99 9.33 17.15 -2.09
C ASN A 99 8.04 17.28 -2.91
N THR A 100 6.90 17.26 -2.23
CA THR A 100 5.58 17.41 -2.82
C THR A 100 5.25 18.83 -3.29
N ASP A 101 6.03 19.85 -2.92
CA ASP A 101 5.90 21.21 -3.46
C ASP A 101 6.24 21.29 -4.95
N GLN A 102 6.88 20.27 -5.52
CA GLN A 102 7.15 20.19 -6.95
C GLN A 102 5.93 19.74 -7.79
N ARG A 103 4.72 19.66 -7.22
CA ARG A 103 3.50 19.31 -7.96
C ARG A 103 3.06 20.40 -8.94
N LYS A 104 3.76 20.49 -10.07
CA LYS A 104 3.16 20.67 -11.40
C LYS A 104 3.29 19.35 -12.17
N CYS A 105 2.57 18.31 -11.75
CA CYS A 105 2.31 17.18 -12.64
C CYS A 105 0.95 17.39 -13.28
N THR A 106 0.98 18.07 -14.42
CA THR A 106 -0.06 18.01 -15.44
C THR A 106 -0.04 16.60 -16.02
N LEU A 107 -1.12 15.84 -15.82
CA LEU A 107 -1.51 14.72 -16.67
C LEU A 107 -2.85 15.09 -17.31
#